data_AF-A0A6P0TIX7-F1
#
_entry.id   AF-A0A6P0TIX7-F1
#
_cell.length_a   1.000
_cell.length_b   1.000
_cell.length_c   1.000
_cell.angle_alpha   90.00
_cell.angle_beta   90.00
_cell.angle_gamma   90.00
#
_symmetry.space_group_name_H-M   'P 1'
#
loop_
_entity.id
_entity.type
_entity.pdbx_description
1 polymer ?
#
loop_
_entity_poly.entity_id
_entity_poly.type
_entity_poly.pdbx_seq_one_letter_code
_entity_poly.pdbx_strand_id
1 'polypeptide(L)'
;TPRLWHPSEDQELLSLGLGMTNISDRATARADELAKDELLAGRQTLEQKIKDYQPKVLAILGITAYRTAFHQHKATIGRQPDDLHGAILWVLPNPSGLNAHYQVDDLAQVYGEMKQAL
;
A
#
# COMPACT_ATOMS: atom_id res chain seq x y z
N THR A 1 -5.27 -2.21 15.52
CA THR A 1 -4.35 -3.08 16.27
C THR A 1 -4.58 -2.87 17.76
N PRO A 2 -4.09 -3.75 18.66
CA PRO A 2 -4.34 -3.63 20.11
C PRO A 2 -3.50 -2.55 20.81
N ARG A 3 -2.36 -2.15 20.21
CA ARG A 3 -1.44 -1.12 20.73
C ARG A 3 -0.72 -0.41 19.57
N LEU A 4 0.05 0.63 19.91
CA LEU A 4 1.07 1.20 19.03
C LEU A 4 2.31 0.29 19.04
N TRP A 5 2.88 0.08 17.85
CA TRP A 5 4.03 -0.80 17.64
C TRP A 5 5.26 0.05 17.29
N HIS A 6 6.41 -0.34 17.83
CA HIS A 6 7.70 0.22 17.43
C HIS A 6 8.12 -0.39 16.09
N PRO A 7 8.84 0.34 15.20
CA PRO A 7 9.24 -0.19 13.89
C PRO A 7 10.04 -1.50 13.94
N SER A 8 10.78 -1.75 15.04
CA SER A 8 11.51 -3.02 15.24
C SER A 8 10.63 -4.23 15.55
N GLU A 9 9.34 -4.02 15.78
CA GLU A 9 8.35 -5.05 16.09
C GLU A 9 7.52 -5.42 14.85
N ASP A 10 7.97 -5.06 13.65
CA ASP A 10 7.27 -5.28 12.39
C ASP A 10 6.89 -6.75 12.16
N GLN A 11 7.78 -7.68 12.53
CA GLN A 11 7.54 -9.12 12.44
C GLN A 11 6.36 -9.58 13.30
N GLU A 12 6.08 -8.92 14.42
CA GLU A 12 4.97 -9.29 15.30
C GLU A 12 3.60 -9.01 14.65
N LEU A 13 3.54 -8.13 13.64
CA LEU A 13 2.32 -7.85 12.89
C LEU A 13 1.82 -9.08 12.11
N LEU A 14 2.71 -10.01 11.75
CA LEU A 14 2.32 -11.26 11.09
C LEU A 14 1.39 -12.10 11.99
N SER A 15 1.56 -12.06 13.31
CA SER A 15 0.67 -12.73 14.27
C SER A 15 -0.76 -12.17 14.25
N LEU A 16 -0.92 -10.93 13.78
CA LEU A 16 -2.21 -10.27 13.57
C LEU A 16 -2.77 -10.49 12.16
N GLY A 17 -2.10 -11.30 11.33
CA GLY A 17 -2.47 -11.50 9.93
C GLY A 17 -2.13 -10.31 9.02
N LEU A 18 -1.23 -9.42 9.44
CA LEU A 18 -0.82 -8.24 8.69
C LEU A 18 0.59 -8.43 8.13
N GLY A 19 0.73 -8.29 6.81
CA GLY A 19 2.02 -8.32 6.12
C GLY A 19 2.40 -6.94 5.60
N MET A 20 3.71 -6.71 5.43
CA MET A 20 4.25 -5.49 4.82
C MET A 20 5.22 -5.84 3.70
N THR A 21 5.18 -5.07 2.62
CA THR A 21 6.13 -5.18 1.49
C THR A 21 6.28 -3.82 0.83
N ASN A 22 7.40 -3.61 0.14
CA ASN A 22 7.61 -2.46 -0.72
C ASN A 22 7.38 -2.84 -2.19
N ILE A 23 6.97 -1.86 -3.00
CA ILE A 23 6.93 -1.99 -4.45
C ILE A 23 8.32 -1.76 -5.08
N SER A 24 9.22 -1.04 -4.41
CA SER A 24 10.61 -0.85 -4.85
C SER A 24 11.57 -1.37 -3.78
N ASP A 25 12.62 -2.07 -4.21
CA ASP A 25 13.67 -2.58 -3.33
C ASP A 25 14.71 -1.49 -2.98
N ARG A 26 14.78 -0.40 -3.76
CA ARG A 26 15.70 0.71 -3.52
C ARG A 26 15.10 1.68 -2.51
N ALA A 27 15.83 1.94 -1.43
CA ALA A 27 15.52 3.05 -0.53
C ALA A 27 15.68 4.39 -1.27
N THR A 28 14.60 5.13 -1.44
CA THR A 28 14.63 6.51 -1.93
C THR A 28 14.15 7.44 -0.83
N ALA A 29 14.70 8.65 -0.78
CA ALA A 29 14.28 9.64 0.22
C ALA A 29 12.83 10.08 -0.02
N ARG A 30 12.36 9.99 -1.28
CA ARG A 30 11.01 10.33 -1.69
C ARG A 30 10.45 9.33 -2.71
N ALA A 31 9.14 9.13 -2.67
CA ALA A 31 8.45 8.23 -3.60
C ALA A 31 8.40 8.76 -5.05
N ASP A 32 8.60 10.07 -5.25
CA ASP A 32 8.66 10.72 -6.57
C ASP A 32 10.05 10.58 -7.24
N GLU A 33 11.06 10.07 -6.54
CA GLU A 33 12.39 9.74 -7.09
C GLU A 33 12.47 8.35 -7.73
N LEU A 34 11.39 7.56 -7.65
CA LEU A 34 11.32 6.25 -8.29
C LEU A 34 11.03 6.41 -9.78
N ALA A 35 11.92 5.88 -10.61
CA ALA A 35 11.69 5.89 -12.05
C ALA A 35 10.47 5.03 -12.41
N LYS A 36 9.79 5.39 -13.50
CA LYS A 36 8.63 4.64 -13.99
C LYS A 36 8.94 3.15 -14.18
N ASP A 37 10.11 2.83 -14.72
CA ASP A 37 10.52 1.45 -14.98
C ASP A 37 10.77 0.67 -13.68
N GLU A 38 11.27 1.32 -12.62
CA GLU A 38 11.41 0.72 -11.29
C GLU A 38 10.03 0.35 -10.72
N LEU A 39 9.03 1.23 -10.87
CA LEU A 39 7.66 0.95 -10.41
C LEU A 39 6.99 -0.17 -11.21
N LEU A 40 7.29 -0.29 -12.51
CA LEU A 40 6.76 -1.37 -13.35
C LEU A 40 7.39 -2.73 -12.99
N ALA A 41 8.71 -2.78 -12.81
CA ALA A 41 9.38 -3.99 -12.31
C ALA A 41 8.88 -4.35 -10.91
N GLY A 42 8.73 -3.34 -10.05
CA GLY A 42 8.18 -3.47 -8.71
C GLY A 42 6.78 -4.07 -8.65
N ARG A 43 5.91 -3.64 -9.58
CA ARG A 43 4.58 -4.25 -9.74
C ARG A 43 4.66 -5.73 -10.05
N GLN A 44 5.55 -6.16 -10.93
CA GLN A 44 5.66 -7.59 -11.29
C GLN A 44 6.05 -8.44 -10.07
N THR A 45 7.01 -7.96 -9.28
CA THR A 45 7.41 -8.60 -8.02
C THR A 45 6.26 -8.62 -7.01
N LEU A 46 5.50 -7.52 -6.90
CA LEU A 46 4.32 -7.45 -6.04
C LEU A 46 3.25 -8.46 -6.48
N GLU A 47 2.91 -8.51 -7.77
CA GLU A 47 1.94 -9.47 -8.32
C GLU A 47 2.33 -10.92 -8.02
N GLN A 48 3.62 -11.25 -8.11
CA GLN A 48 4.12 -12.58 -7.75
C GLN A 48 3.88 -12.89 -6.27
N LYS A 49 4.22 -11.95 -5.37
CA LYS A 49 3.94 -12.10 -3.92
C LYS A 49 2.44 -12.29 -3.65
N ILE A 50 1.56 -11.55 -4.33
CA ILE A 50 0.11 -11.70 -4.12
C ILE A 50 -0.38 -13.07 -4.58
N LYS A 51 0.14 -13.61 -5.68
CA LYS A 51 -0.18 -14.98 -6.13
C LYS A 51 0.27 -16.04 -5.13
N ASP A 52 1.45 -15.85 -4.54
CA ASP A 52 2.07 -16.83 -3.64
C ASP A 52 1.44 -16.82 -2.24
N TYR A 53 1.19 -15.62 -1.69
CA TYR A 53 0.67 -15.47 -0.32
C TYR A 53 -0.85 -15.36 -0.23
N GLN A 54 -1.54 -15.08 -1.36
CA GLN A 54 -3.00 -14.97 -1.46
C GLN A 54 -3.64 -14.16 -0.32
N PRO A 55 -3.19 -12.91 -0.05
CA PRO A 55 -3.82 -12.10 0.97
C PRO A 55 -5.25 -11.77 0.58
N LYS A 56 -6.14 -11.64 1.57
CA LYS A 56 -7.52 -11.18 1.32
C LYS A 56 -7.56 -9.77 0.73
N VAL A 57 -6.60 -8.94 1.12
CA VAL A 57 -6.57 -7.50 0.83
C VAL A 57 -5.14 -7.08 0.54
N LEU A 58 -4.97 -6.24 -0.48
CA LEU A 58 -3.75 -5.50 -0.74
C LEU A 58 -4.03 -4.00 -0.61
N ALA A 59 -3.32 -3.33 0.28
CA ALA A 59 -3.34 -1.88 0.41
C ALA A 59 -2.05 -1.27 -0.13
N ILE A 60 -2.15 -0.46 -1.18
CA ILE A 60 -1.02 0.29 -1.75
C ILE A 60 -1.01 1.70 -1.19
N LEU A 61 0.09 2.08 -0.53
CA LEU A 61 0.23 3.38 0.13
C LEU A 61 0.87 4.40 -0.81
N GLY A 62 0.05 5.23 -1.45
CA GLY A 62 0.48 6.29 -2.37
C GLY A 62 -0.14 6.20 -3.77
N ILE A 63 -1.03 7.13 -4.07
CA ILE A 63 -1.79 7.14 -5.33
C ILE A 63 -0.90 7.32 -6.58
N THR A 64 0.16 8.12 -6.50
CA THR A 64 1.05 8.36 -7.65
C THR A 64 1.81 7.11 -8.07
N ALA A 65 2.38 6.38 -7.11
CA ALA A 65 3.06 5.13 -7.35
C ALA A 65 2.09 4.09 -7.95
N TYR A 66 0.89 3.98 -7.38
CA TYR A 66 -0.16 3.12 -7.91
C TYR A 66 -0.54 3.44 -9.36
N ARG A 67 -0.91 4.70 -9.65
CA ARG A 67 -1.30 5.15 -11.00
C ARG A 67 -0.22 4.84 -12.03
N THR A 68 1.04 4.99 -11.66
CA THR A 68 2.19 4.76 -12.53
C THR A 68 2.43 3.28 -12.75
N ALA A 69 2.53 2.50 -11.67
CA ALA A 69 2.82 1.06 -11.72
C ALA A 69 1.68 0.26 -12.40
N PHE A 70 0.43 0.65 -12.14
CA PHE A 70 -0.75 -0.08 -12.63
C PHE A 70 -1.35 0.50 -13.92
N HIS A 71 -0.80 1.59 -14.46
CA HIS A 71 -1.35 2.32 -15.61
C HIS A 71 -2.79 2.82 -15.39
N GLN A 72 -3.16 3.12 -14.14
CA GLN A 72 -4.50 3.52 -13.74
C GLN A 72 -4.60 5.02 -13.50
N HIS A 73 -4.36 5.85 -14.52
CA HIS A 73 -4.23 7.32 -14.38
C HIS A 73 -5.39 8.02 -13.65
N LYS A 74 -6.60 7.46 -13.70
CA LYS A 74 -7.82 8.03 -13.08
C LYS A 74 -8.15 7.43 -11.71
N ALA A 75 -7.34 6.51 -11.19
CA ALA A 75 -7.59 5.90 -9.88
C ALA A 75 -7.69 6.95 -8.78
N THR A 76 -8.54 6.70 -7.80
CA THR A 76 -8.71 7.54 -6.61
C THR A 76 -8.32 6.76 -5.37
N ILE A 77 -8.17 7.46 -4.24
CA ILE A 77 -8.04 6.84 -2.93
C ILE A 77 -9.31 6.02 -2.62
N GLY A 78 -9.13 4.88 -1.94
CA GLY A 78 -10.18 3.94 -1.56
C GLY A 78 -10.09 2.59 -2.27
N ARG A 79 -11.19 1.82 -2.19
CA ARG A 79 -11.34 0.52 -2.86
C ARG A 79 -11.29 0.69 -4.37
N GLN A 80 -10.49 -0.12 -5.05
CA GLN A 80 -10.42 -0.15 -6.51
C GLN A 80 -11.51 -1.08 -7.07
N PRO A 81 -11.97 -0.88 -8.32
CA PRO A 81 -13.02 -1.70 -8.91
C PRO A 81 -12.55 -3.15 -9.13
N ASP A 82 -11.29 -3.33 -9.52
CA ASP A 82 -10.69 -4.62 -9.84
C ASP A 82 -9.84 -5.15 -8.67
N ASP A 83 -9.92 -6.45 -8.45
CA ASP A 83 -9.05 -7.18 -7.53
C ASP A 83 -7.70 -7.50 -8.21
N LEU A 84 -6.65 -7.67 -7.41
CA LEU A 84 -5.34 -8.12 -7.91
C LEU A 84 -5.12 -9.57 -7.52
N HIS A 85 -5.21 -10.49 -8.50
CA HIS A 85 -5.07 -11.94 -8.27
C HIS A 85 -5.96 -12.47 -7.13
N GLY A 86 -7.18 -11.95 -7.01
CA GLY A 86 -8.15 -12.33 -5.97
C GLY A 86 -8.03 -11.55 -4.66
N ALA A 87 -7.00 -10.71 -4.49
CA ALA A 87 -6.89 -9.81 -3.35
C ALA A 87 -7.69 -8.52 -3.60
N ILE A 88 -8.54 -8.13 -2.65
CA ILE A 88 -9.28 -6.86 -2.72
C ILE A 88 -8.27 -5.72 -2.68
N LEU A 89 -8.29 -4.89 -3.72
CA LEU A 89 -7.30 -3.84 -3.90
C LEU A 89 -7.78 -2.50 -3.32
N TRP A 90 -6.96 -1.93 -2.45
CA TRP A 90 -7.16 -0.60 -1.87
C TRP A 90 -5.96 0.29 -2.18
N VAL A 91 -6.24 1.57 -2.43
CA VAL A 91 -5.20 2.60 -2.52
C VAL A 91 -5.42 3.58 -1.40
N LEU A 92 -4.42 3.72 -0.54
CA LEU A 92 -4.47 4.57 0.64
C LEU A 92 -3.45 5.71 0.53
N PRO A 93 -3.67 6.84 1.22
CA PRO A 93 -2.66 7.87 1.33
C PRO A 93 -1.41 7.33 2.06
N ASN A 94 -0.23 7.81 1.62
CA ASN A 94 1.04 7.44 2.24
C ASN A 94 1.17 8.17 3.61
N PRO A 95 1.46 7.44 4.72
CA PRO A 95 1.54 8.02 6.05
C PRO A 95 2.83 8.80 6.33
N SER A 96 3.77 8.88 5.38
CA SER A 96 4.99 9.68 5.51
C SER A 96 4.67 11.15 5.80
N GLY A 97 5.38 11.75 6.76
CA GLY A 97 5.24 13.17 7.11
C GLY A 97 5.60 14.16 5.99
N LEU A 98 6.19 13.68 4.89
CA LEU A 98 6.39 14.48 3.67
C LEU A 98 5.09 14.66 2.87
N ASN A 99 4.05 13.87 3.16
CA ASN A 99 2.73 13.99 2.55
C ASN A 99 1.92 15.09 3.26
N ALA A 100 2.24 16.35 2.97
CA ALA A 100 1.62 17.53 3.59
C ALA A 100 0.11 17.68 3.35
N HIS A 101 -0.47 16.86 2.47
CA HIS A 101 -1.89 16.91 2.10
C HIS A 101 -2.80 16.08 3.01
N TYR A 102 -2.26 15.20 3.86
CA TYR A 102 -3.04 14.37 4.77
C TYR A 102 -2.61 14.60 6.22
N GLN A 103 -3.56 15.02 7.06
CA GLN A 103 -3.37 15.02 8.51
C GLN A 103 -3.57 13.60 9.06
N VAL A 104 -3.11 13.37 10.29
CA VAL A 104 -3.24 12.06 10.95
C VAL A 104 -4.70 11.60 11.01
N ASP A 105 -5.64 12.53 11.25
CA ASP A 105 -7.07 12.24 11.30
C ASP A 105 -7.63 11.80 9.93
N ASP A 106 -7.16 12.42 8.84
CA ASP A 106 -7.55 12.02 7.48
C ASP A 106 -7.04 10.62 7.14
N LEU A 107 -5.79 10.30 7.55
CA LEU A 107 -5.22 8.96 7.41
C LEU A 107 -6.05 7.95 8.21
N ALA A 108 -6.38 8.26 9.46
CA ALA A 108 -7.16 7.38 10.33
C ALA A 108 -8.55 7.08 9.73
N GLN A 109 -9.20 8.08 9.14
CA GLN A 109 -10.48 7.90 8.49
C GLN A 109 -10.40 6.90 7.33
N VAL A 110 -9.52 7.13 6.34
CA VAL A 110 -9.44 6.29 5.14
C VAL A 110 -9.00 4.86 5.47
N TYR A 111 -8.07 4.69 6.43
CA TYR A 111 -7.65 3.36 6.90
C TYR A 111 -8.79 2.66 7.67
N GLY A 112 -9.59 3.43 8.40
CA GLY A 112 -10.80 2.96 9.09
C GLY A 112 -11.87 2.46 8.13
N GLU A 113 -12.12 3.18 7.03
CA GLU A 113 -13.04 2.77 5.97
C GLU A 113 -12.65 1.41 5.37
N MET A 114 -11.35 1.23 5.05
CA MET A 114 -10.85 -0.06 4.60
C MET A 114 -11.12 -1.14 5.65
N LYS A 115 -10.79 -0.90 6.93
CA LYS A 115 -10.99 -1.90 7.98
C LYS A 115 -12.46 -2.29 8.16
N GLN A 116 -13.39 -1.36 7.99
CA GLN A 116 -14.84 -1.62 8.13
C GLN A 116 -15.43 -2.39 6.94
N ALA A 117 -14.79 -2.32 5.78
CA ALA A 117 -15.22 -3.01 4.57
C ALA A 117 -14.74 -4.47 4.49
N LEU A 118 -14.04 -4.97 5.51
CA LEU A 118 -13.43 -6.31 5.58
C LEU A 118 -14.04 -7.13 6.72
#